data_AF-A0A7H0IQC4-F1
#
_entry.id   AF-A0A7H0IQC4-F1
#
_cell.length_a   1.000
_cell.length_b   1.000
_cell.length_c   1.000
_cell.angle_alpha   90.00
_cell.angle_beta   90.00
_cell.angle_gamma   90.00
#
_symmetry.space_group_name_H-M   'P 1'
#
loop_
_entity.id
_entity.type
_entity.pdbx_description
1 polymer ?
#
loop_
_entity_poly.entity_id
_entity_poly.type
_entity_poly.pdbx_seq_one_letter_code
_entity_poly.pdbx_strand_id
1 'polypeptide(L)'
;MPKLATQSWAVRRALASRQPFRTHGALSATAERTYCVGWLPETWADRYRSDADAGRIIYQVFSYSTPIAWVLDDGTVVVPHVRYSITTSGHQGLLYALDSEPGSFPQDGPDEGPFVPTQAPGSWNWLVGSGARPRNRRRPVREDFTPVRDDFAPVRMEYSESYSVRQGWATSYDIGPASGVEQAA
;
A
#
# COMPACT_ATOMS: atom_id res chain seq x y z
N MET A 1 -5.85 -17.16 -2.24
CA MET A 1 -4.98 -16.00 -1.92
C MET A 1 -5.43 -15.40 -0.59
N PRO A 2 -4.55 -15.22 0.40
CA PRO A 2 -4.92 -14.75 1.74
C PRO A 2 -5.43 -13.31 1.73
N LYS A 3 -6.34 -13.00 2.67
CA LYS A 3 -6.87 -11.65 2.88
C LYS A 3 -6.31 -11.07 4.19
N LEU A 4 -5.63 -9.93 4.10
CA LEU A 4 -4.88 -9.33 5.21
C LEU A 4 -5.37 -7.91 5.53
N ALA A 5 -5.12 -7.44 6.75
CA ALA A 5 -5.31 -6.03 7.08
C ALA A 5 -4.20 -5.18 6.45
N THR A 6 -4.54 -4.10 5.73
CA THR A 6 -3.60 -3.35 4.88
C THR A 6 -2.33 -2.88 5.60
N GLN A 7 -2.46 -2.40 6.85
CA GLN A 7 -1.35 -1.83 7.62
C GLN A 7 -0.70 -2.82 8.60
N SER A 8 -0.97 -4.11 8.45
CA SER A 8 -0.46 -5.16 9.34
C SER A 8 1.00 -5.56 9.06
N TRP A 9 1.65 -6.15 10.07
CA TRP A 9 2.94 -6.82 9.88
C TRP A 9 2.85 -7.98 8.89
N ALA A 10 1.71 -8.68 8.84
CA ALA A 10 1.49 -9.74 7.85
C ALA A 10 1.64 -9.27 6.40
N VAL A 11 1.16 -8.07 6.05
CA VAL A 11 1.34 -7.51 4.69
C VAL A 11 2.82 -7.24 4.40
N ARG A 12 3.57 -6.67 5.35
CA ARG A 12 5.00 -6.39 5.17
C ARG A 12 5.81 -7.69 5.02
N ARG A 13 5.51 -8.71 5.83
CA ARG A 13 6.10 -10.05 5.68
C ARG A 13 5.78 -10.67 4.32
N ALA A 14 4.53 -10.53 3.86
CA ALA A 14 4.11 -11.05 2.57
C ALA A 14 4.85 -10.34 1.41
N LEU A 15 5.03 -9.02 1.48
CA LEU A 15 5.83 -8.26 0.52
C LEU A 15 7.28 -8.73 0.51
N ALA A 16 7.95 -8.79 1.68
CA ALA A 16 9.32 -9.26 1.79
C ALA A 16 9.53 -10.67 1.24
N SER A 17 8.57 -11.56 1.51
CA SER A 17 8.59 -12.95 1.03
C SER A 17 8.08 -13.11 -0.40
N ARG A 18 7.67 -12.02 -1.07
CA ARG A 18 7.01 -12.02 -2.39
C ARG A 18 5.83 -13.00 -2.47
N GLN A 19 5.09 -13.12 -1.38
CA GLN A 19 3.90 -13.96 -1.26
C GLN A 19 2.69 -13.21 -1.84
N PRO A 20 1.83 -13.85 -2.66
CA PRO A 20 0.59 -13.24 -3.13
C PRO A 20 -0.40 -12.96 -1.99
N PHE A 21 -1.09 -11.82 -2.03
CA PHE A 21 -2.11 -11.46 -1.02
C PHE A 21 -3.13 -10.45 -1.56
N ARG A 22 -4.27 -10.32 -0.88
CA ARG A 22 -5.18 -9.17 -1.01
C ARG A 22 -5.40 -8.53 0.35
N THR A 23 -5.76 -7.26 0.37
CA THR A 23 -6.18 -6.58 1.59
C THR A 23 -7.62 -6.09 1.47
N HIS A 24 -8.18 -5.65 2.59
CA HIS A 24 -9.46 -4.94 2.59
C HIS A 24 -9.36 -3.53 1.97
N GLY A 25 -8.16 -2.94 1.92
CA GLY A 25 -7.93 -1.58 1.43
C GLY A 25 -7.53 -1.48 -0.05
N ALA A 26 -7.87 -2.46 -0.89
CA ALA A 26 -7.51 -2.50 -2.31
C ALA A 26 -6.00 -2.57 -2.63
N LEU A 27 -5.16 -2.91 -1.64
CA LEU A 27 -3.79 -3.34 -1.90
C LEU A 27 -3.79 -4.83 -2.21
N SER A 28 -3.06 -5.23 -3.24
CA SER A 28 -2.88 -6.65 -3.54
C SER A 28 -1.52 -6.90 -4.17
N ALA A 29 -1.09 -8.16 -4.13
CA ALA A 29 0.09 -8.60 -4.83
C ALA A 29 -0.10 -9.99 -5.40
N THR A 30 0.53 -10.26 -6.54
CA THR A 30 0.42 -11.53 -7.26
C THR A 30 1.70 -11.87 -8.00
N ALA A 31 1.96 -13.17 -8.13
CA ALA A 31 2.99 -13.71 -9.03
C ALA A 31 2.42 -14.02 -10.44
N GLU A 32 1.09 -14.00 -10.60
CA GLU A 32 0.45 -14.20 -11.89
C GLU A 32 0.67 -13.00 -12.79
N ARG A 33 1.14 -13.23 -14.02
CA ARG A 33 1.36 -12.16 -14.99
C ARG A 33 0.03 -11.44 -15.28
N THR A 34 0.05 -10.11 -15.22
CA THR A 34 -1.06 -9.28 -15.68
C THR A 34 -0.53 -8.14 -16.53
N TYR A 35 -1.37 -7.65 -17.44
CA TYR A 35 -1.07 -6.55 -18.35
C TYR A 35 -1.85 -5.27 -17.97
N CYS A 36 -2.53 -5.28 -16.82
CA CYS A 36 -3.28 -4.13 -16.34
C CYS A 36 -2.33 -3.02 -15.88
N VAL A 37 -2.35 -1.88 -16.59
CA VAL A 37 -1.52 -0.71 -16.27
C VAL A 37 -2.22 0.31 -15.36
N GLY A 38 -3.54 0.17 -15.16
CA GLY A 38 -4.35 1.09 -14.37
C GLY A 38 -4.10 2.56 -14.75
N TRP A 39 -3.67 3.35 -13.77
CA TRP A 39 -3.38 4.78 -13.90
C TRP A 39 -1.88 5.10 -14.00
N LEU A 40 -1.04 4.15 -14.43
CA LEU A 40 0.37 4.41 -14.67
C LEU A 40 0.54 5.51 -15.75
N PRO A 41 1.41 6.51 -15.52
CA PRO A 41 1.84 7.42 -16.60
C PRO A 41 2.48 6.64 -17.74
N GLU A 42 2.38 7.17 -18.96
CA GLU A 42 2.77 6.50 -20.21
C GLU A 42 4.17 5.86 -20.14
N THR A 43 5.18 6.62 -19.72
CA THR A 43 6.57 6.12 -19.61
C THR A 43 6.71 4.91 -18.68
N TRP A 44 5.93 4.86 -17.59
CA TRP A 44 5.91 3.74 -16.68
C TRP A 44 5.06 2.58 -17.20
N ALA A 45 3.95 2.87 -17.87
CA ALA A 45 3.10 1.88 -18.50
C ALA A 45 3.87 1.12 -19.60
N ASP A 46 4.63 1.83 -20.43
CA ASP A 46 5.43 1.24 -21.49
C ASP A 46 6.56 0.37 -20.94
N ARG A 47 7.25 0.85 -19.89
CA ARG A 47 8.25 0.04 -19.21
C ARG A 47 7.64 -1.22 -18.60
N TYR A 48 6.52 -1.10 -17.91
CA TYR A 48 5.82 -2.23 -17.30
C TYR A 48 5.41 -3.27 -18.35
N ARG A 49 4.83 -2.83 -19.48
CA ARG A 49 4.49 -3.72 -20.61
C ARG A 49 5.73 -4.39 -21.18
N SER A 50 6.79 -3.63 -21.44
CA SER A 50 8.05 -4.18 -21.96
C SER A 50 8.63 -5.25 -21.04
N ASP A 51 8.63 -5.03 -19.73
CA ASP A 51 9.12 -6.02 -18.75
C ASP A 51 8.20 -7.25 -18.69
N ALA A 52 6.87 -7.06 -18.79
CA ALA A 52 5.87 -8.13 -18.80
C ALA A 52 5.93 -8.98 -20.08
N ASP A 53 6.09 -8.34 -21.24
CA ASP A 53 6.21 -8.98 -22.56
C ASP A 53 7.51 -9.77 -22.68
N ALA A 54 8.60 -9.22 -22.14
CA ALA A 54 9.87 -9.93 -21.99
C ALA A 54 9.79 -11.09 -20.96
N GLY A 55 8.69 -11.16 -20.20
CA GLY A 55 8.46 -12.20 -19.20
C GLY A 55 9.35 -12.10 -17.97
N ARG A 56 9.94 -10.93 -17.72
CA ARG A 56 10.87 -10.69 -16.61
C ARG A 56 10.17 -10.46 -15.29
N ILE A 57 8.90 -10.04 -15.30
CA ILE A 57 8.16 -9.76 -14.07
C ILE A 57 7.76 -11.07 -13.37
N ILE A 58 8.28 -11.28 -12.16
CA ILE A 58 7.98 -12.46 -11.32
C ILE A 58 7.00 -12.16 -10.18
N TYR A 59 6.84 -10.88 -9.81
CA TYR A 59 5.95 -10.45 -8.73
C TYR A 59 5.47 -9.02 -8.97
N GLN A 60 4.20 -8.75 -8.68
CA GLN A 60 3.55 -7.46 -8.95
C GLN A 60 2.72 -7.03 -7.75
N VAL A 61 2.76 -5.74 -7.44
CA VAL A 61 2.00 -5.11 -6.35
C VAL A 61 1.10 -4.03 -6.93
N PHE A 62 -0.18 -4.08 -6.57
CA PHE A 62 -1.22 -3.19 -7.06
C PHE A 62 -1.84 -2.38 -5.93
N SER A 63 -2.12 -1.11 -6.23
CA SER A 63 -3.13 -0.31 -5.53
C SER A 63 -4.34 -0.18 -6.45
N TYR A 64 -5.47 -0.75 -6.06
CA TYR A 64 -6.62 -0.98 -6.94
C TYR A 64 -6.19 -1.77 -8.19
N SER A 65 -6.28 -1.17 -9.37
CA SER A 65 -5.83 -1.73 -10.65
C SER A 65 -4.50 -1.18 -11.15
N THR A 66 -3.87 -0.25 -10.41
CA THR A 66 -2.61 0.39 -10.82
C THR A 66 -1.43 -0.38 -10.23
N PRO A 67 -0.49 -0.89 -11.05
CA PRO A 67 0.79 -1.38 -10.57
C PRO A 67 1.55 -0.27 -9.85
N ILE A 68 1.91 -0.50 -8.60
CA ILE A 68 2.71 0.43 -7.78
C ILE A 68 4.11 -0.08 -7.49
N ALA A 69 4.37 -1.37 -7.75
CA ALA A 69 5.70 -1.96 -7.83
C ALA A 69 5.66 -3.27 -8.60
N TRP A 70 6.79 -3.66 -9.18
CA TRP A 70 7.01 -5.02 -9.68
C TRP A 70 8.45 -5.46 -9.44
N VAL A 71 8.66 -6.78 -9.37
CA VAL A 71 9.95 -7.41 -9.17
C VAL A 71 10.30 -8.19 -10.41
N LEU A 72 11.52 -7.97 -10.90
CA LEU A 72 12.08 -8.67 -12.04
C LEU A 72 12.74 -10.00 -11.61
N ASP A 73 12.99 -10.86 -12.58
CA ASP A 73 13.64 -12.16 -12.44
C ASP A 73 15.07 -12.08 -11.85
N ASP A 74 15.76 -10.97 -12.12
CA ASP A 74 17.06 -10.64 -11.52
C ASP A 74 16.97 -10.11 -10.07
N GLY A 75 15.76 -10.02 -9.51
CA GLY A 75 15.49 -9.54 -8.16
C GLY A 75 15.34 -8.01 -8.05
N THR A 76 15.55 -7.26 -9.14
CA THR A 76 15.38 -5.80 -9.16
C THR A 76 13.93 -5.43 -8.85
N VAL A 77 13.76 -4.54 -7.87
CA VAL A 77 12.46 -3.96 -7.54
C VAL A 77 12.30 -2.65 -8.31
N VAL A 78 11.23 -2.53 -9.10
CA VAL A 78 10.87 -1.32 -9.81
C VAL A 78 9.68 -0.67 -9.13
N VAL A 79 9.86 0.58 -8.67
CA VAL A 79 8.81 1.39 -8.04
C VAL A 79 8.63 2.69 -8.81
N PRO A 80 7.48 2.93 -9.44
CA PRO A 80 7.21 4.20 -10.11
C PRO A 80 7.27 5.39 -9.14
N HIS A 81 8.12 6.37 -9.44
CA HIS A 81 8.24 7.63 -8.68
C HIS A 81 7.11 8.60 -9.04
N VAL A 82 5.87 8.21 -8.78
CA VAL A 82 4.65 8.96 -9.11
C VAL A 82 3.80 9.10 -7.87
N ARG A 83 3.35 10.33 -7.59
CA ARG A 83 2.39 10.58 -6.52
C ARG A 83 0.98 10.42 -7.05
N TYR A 84 0.22 9.53 -6.43
CA TYR A 84 -1.17 9.25 -6.76
C TYR A 84 -2.11 9.80 -5.68
N SER A 85 -3.26 9.16 -5.50
CA SER A 85 -4.19 9.41 -4.40
C SER A 85 -3.56 9.16 -3.02
N ILE A 86 -4.15 9.74 -1.98
CA ILE A 86 -3.73 9.57 -0.58
C ILE A 86 -3.65 8.07 -0.21
N THR A 87 -4.65 7.28 -0.58
CA THR A 87 -4.67 5.84 -0.34
C THR A 87 -3.49 5.13 -1.01
N THR A 88 -3.21 5.45 -2.27
CA THR A 88 -2.12 4.83 -3.01
C THR A 88 -0.76 5.25 -2.45
N SER A 89 -0.59 6.50 -2.01
CA SER A 89 0.61 6.94 -1.29
C SER A 89 0.81 6.16 0.01
N GLY A 90 -0.28 5.88 0.74
CA GLY A 90 -0.25 5.00 1.93
C GLY A 90 0.15 3.56 1.61
N HIS A 91 -0.23 3.04 0.44
CA HIS A 91 0.24 1.74 -0.06
C HIS A 91 1.72 1.77 -0.47
N GLN A 92 2.16 2.83 -1.16
CA GLN A 92 3.56 3.02 -1.55
C GLN A 92 4.48 3.05 -0.32
N GLY A 93 4.02 3.62 0.79
CA GLY A 93 4.74 3.61 2.07
C GLY A 93 5.01 2.22 2.65
N LEU A 94 4.38 1.15 2.14
CA LEU A 94 4.65 -0.23 2.55
C LEU A 94 5.70 -0.93 1.66
N LEU A 95 6.04 -0.36 0.50
CA LEU A 95 6.87 -1.01 -0.50
C LEU A 95 8.34 -1.17 -0.07
N TYR A 96 8.80 -0.43 0.95
CA TYR A 96 10.12 -0.65 1.56
C TYR A 96 10.33 -2.09 2.03
N ALA A 97 9.24 -2.82 2.31
CA ALA A 97 9.30 -4.21 2.72
C ALA A 97 9.81 -5.14 1.61
N LEU A 98 9.74 -4.74 0.34
CA LEU A 98 10.28 -5.53 -0.79
C LEU A 98 11.81 -5.68 -0.74
N ASP A 99 12.50 -4.71 -0.13
CA ASP A 99 13.94 -4.70 0.06
C ASP A 99 14.36 -5.20 1.45
N SER A 100 13.40 -5.61 2.28
CA SER A 100 13.64 -6.06 3.65
C SER A 100 13.68 -7.58 3.73
N GLU A 101 14.46 -8.10 4.69
CA GLU A 101 14.45 -9.52 5.00
C GLU A 101 13.09 -9.93 5.61
N PRO A 102 12.46 -11.04 5.19
CA PRO A 102 11.16 -11.47 5.70
C PRO A 102 11.07 -11.60 7.23
N GLY A 103 12.16 -12.03 7.86
CA GLY A 103 12.26 -12.20 9.32
C GLY A 103 12.44 -10.90 10.10
N SER A 104 12.61 -9.76 9.43
CA SER A 104 12.78 -8.45 10.11
C SER A 104 11.49 -7.89 10.70
N PHE A 105 10.33 -8.41 10.28
CA PHE A 105 9.03 -7.95 10.77
C PHE A 105 8.52 -8.86 11.90
N PRO A 106 7.93 -8.28 12.97
CA PRO A 106 7.32 -9.06 14.03
C PRO A 106 6.35 -10.10 13.45
N GLN A 107 6.38 -11.32 13.99
CA GLN A 107 5.29 -12.25 13.76
C GLN A 107 4.07 -11.74 14.52
N ASP A 108 2.88 -11.92 13.96
CA ASP A 108 1.67 -11.79 14.75
C ASP A 108 1.71 -12.98 15.72
N GLY A 109 2.31 -12.77 16.90
CA GLY A 109 2.26 -13.75 17.97
C GLY A 109 0.79 -14.03 18.29
N PRO A 110 0.45 -15.20 18.84
CA PRO A 110 -0.82 -15.31 19.54
C PRO A 110 -0.85 -14.14 20.53
N ASP A 111 -1.97 -13.40 20.50
CA ASP A 111 -2.37 -12.47 21.55
C ASP A 111 -1.84 -13.04 22.86
N GLU A 112 -0.84 -12.38 23.46
CA GLU A 112 -0.40 -12.77 24.79
C GLU A 112 -1.69 -12.85 25.61
N GLY A 113 -2.00 -14.06 26.09
CA GLY A 113 -3.27 -14.33 26.75
C GLY A 113 -3.56 -13.26 27.79
N PRO A 114 -4.85 -13.04 28.15
CA PRO A 114 -5.28 -11.90 28.95
C PRO A 114 -4.29 -11.70 30.08
N PHE A 115 -3.63 -10.54 30.09
CA PHE A 115 -2.67 -10.13 31.11
C PHE A 115 -3.23 -10.56 32.45
N VAL A 116 -2.80 -11.70 32.99
CA VAL A 116 -3.24 -12.13 34.30
C VAL A 116 -2.44 -11.21 35.20
N PRO A 117 -3.07 -10.25 35.92
CA PRO A 117 -2.32 -9.55 36.94
C PRO A 117 -1.98 -10.64 37.96
N THR A 118 -0.75 -11.14 37.91
CA THR A 118 -0.18 -11.93 38.99
C THR A 118 -0.38 -11.08 40.22
N GLN A 119 -1.30 -11.52 41.08
CA GLN A 119 -1.53 -10.90 42.37
C GLN A 119 -0.18 -10.80 43.06
N ALA A 120 0.32 -9.56 43.20
CA ALA A 120 1.29 -9.28 44.23
C ALA A 120 0.55 -9.43 45.57
N PRO A 121 1.00 -10.31 46.48
CA PRO A 121 0.45 -10.34 47.82
C PRO A 121 0.94 -9.08 48.54
N GLY A 122 0.06 -8.10 48.65
CA GLY A 122 0.20 -7.01 49.62
C GLY A 122 0.09 -5.62 49.03
N SER A 123 -1.02 -4.95 49.40
CA SER A 123 -1.15 -3.48 49.54
C SER A 123 -1.09 -2.71 48.20
N TRP A 124 -1.98 -1.79 47.88
CA TRP A 124 -2.24 -0.57 48.64
C TRP A 124 -3.67 -0.06 48.41
N ASN A 125 -4.31 0.32 49.52
CA ASN A 125 -5.54 1.10 49.56
C ASN A 125 -5.40 2.41 48.76
N TRP A 126 -6.35 2.67 47.87
CA TRP A 126 -6.59 4.02 47.36
C TRP A 126 -7.27 4.86 48.44
N LEU A 127 -6.48 5.67 49.17
CA LEU A 127 -7.02 6.80 49.92
C LEU A 127 -7.11 8.02 49.00
N VAL A 128 -8.36 8.40 48.73
CA VAL A 128 -8.77 9.73 48.28
C VAL A 128 -8.34 10.75 49.33
N GLY A 129 -7.57 11.77 48.93
CA GLY A 129 -7.10 12.81 49.84
C GLY A 129 -6.42 13.99 49.12
N SER A 130 -7.24 14.94 48.68
CA SER A 130 -7.04 16.39 48.58
C SER A 130 -5.62 17.00 48.68
N GLY A 131 -5.24 17.72 47.62
CA GLY A 131 -4.80 19.12 47.69
C GLY A 131 -3.39 19.46 48.21
N ALA A 132 -2.48 19.80 47.28
CA ALA A 132 -1.53 20.92 47.43
C ALA A 132 -0.81 21.21 46.10
N ARG A 133 -0.96 22.43 45.57
CA ARG A 133 -0.01 23.02 44.60
C ARG A 133 1.30 23.36 45.32
N PRO A 134 2.43 23.35 44.59
CA PRO A 134 3.19 24.59 44.49
C PRO A 134 3.63 24.95 43.07
N ARG A 135 3.63 26.27 42.84
CA ARG A 135 4.16 26.99 41.68
C ARG A 135 5.69 26.94 41.63
N ASN A 136 6.23 26.96 40.40
CA ASN A 136 7.49 27.59 39.92
C ASN A 136 8.79 27.25 40.70
N ARG A 137 9.93 26.98 40.07
CA ARG A 137 10.62 27.83 39.09
C ARG A 137 11.95 27.15 38.67
N ARG A 138 12.38 27.43 37.43
CA ARG A 138 13.76 27.50 36.89
C ARG A 138 14.14 26.46 35.83
N ARG A 139 14.03 26.92 34.57
CA ARG A 139 14.93 26.56 33.47
C ARG A 139 16.35 27.07 33.77
N PRO A 140 17.36 26.47 33.11
CA PRO A 140 18.33 27.24 32.36
C PRO A 140 18.25 26.94 30.86
N VAL A 141 18.70 27.95 30.11
CA VAL A 141 18.71 28.14 28.65
C VAL A 141 19.99 27.59 28.05
N ARG A 142 19.91 26.97 26.86
CA ARG A 142 20.74 27.15 25.64
C ARG A 142 20.24 26.18 24.54
N GLU A 143 19.77 26.66 23.38
CA GLU A 143 20.54 27.00 22.15
C GLU A 143 21.26 25.73 21.63
N ASP A 144 20.93 25.08 20.51
CA ASP A 144 20.55 25.55 19.18
C ASP A 144 19.74 24.48 18.43
N PHE A 145 18.56 24.84 17.91
CA PHE A 145 17.99 24.19 16.72
C PHE A 145 17.15 25.25 16.01
N THR A 146 17.73 25.86 14.97
CA THR A 146 16.97 26.61 13.98
C THR A 146 16.13 25.61 13.18
N PRO A 147 14.79 25.71 13.16
CA PRO A 147 14.01 25.05 12.14
C PRO A 147 14.23 25.84 10.84
N VAL A 148 14.82 25.19 9.84
CA VAL A 148 14.81 25.67 8.46
C VAL A 148 13.35 25.89 8.06
N ARG A 149 12.99 27.15 7.85
CA ARG A 149 11.74 27.53 7.19
C ARG A 149 11.96 27.29 5.71
N ASP A 150 11.39 26.21 5.19
CA ASP A 150 11.14 26.11 3.76
C ASP A 150 9.85 26.86 3.45
N ASP A 151 10.02 28.06 2.92
CA ASP A 151 8.97 28.89 2.33
C ASP A 151 8.41 28.19 1.07
N PHE A 152 7.48 27.24 1.24
CA PHE A 152 6.66 26.76 0.12
C PHE A 152 5.39 27.59 0.02
N ALA A 153 5.47 28.65 -0.79
CA ALA A 153 4.29 29.32 -1.30
C ALA A 153 3.42 28.30 -2.08
N PRO A 154 2.09 28.23 -1.84
CA PRO A 154 1.22 27.39 -2.63
C PRO A 154 1.12 27.95 -4.04
N VAL A 155 1.69 27.23 -5.02
CA VAL A 155 1.38 27.46 -6.43
C VAL A 155 -0.08 27.07 -6.64
N ARG A 156 -0.96 28.08 -6.72
CA ARG A 156 -2.31 27.92 -7.25
C ARG A 156 -2.18 27.51 -8.72
N MET A 157 -2.37 26.23 -9.02
CA MET A 157 -2.64 25.80 -10.39
C MET A 157 -4.09 26.18 -10.71
N GLU A 158 -4.25 27.18 -11.57
CA GLU A 158 -5.55 27.50 -12.18
C GLU A 158 -5.95 26.37 -13.13
N TYR A 159 -7.11 25.77 -12.86
CA TYR A 159 -7.72 24.78 -13.73
C TYR A 159 -8.19 25.49 -15.01
N SER A 160 -7.51 25.22 -16.12
CA SER A 160 -8.09 25.48 -17.45
C SER A 160 -9.04 24.32 -17.78
N GLU A 161 -10.33 24.55 -17.52
CA GLU A 161 -11.42 23.72 -18.01
C GLU A 161 -11.45 23.76 -19.55
N SER A 162 -11.23 22.61 -20.18
CA SER A 162 -11.61 22.36 -21.57
C SER A 162 -11.87 20.87 -21.76
N TYR A 163 -12.88 20.36 -21.07
CA TYR A 163 -13.47 19.06 -21.39
C TYR A 163 -14.38 19.22 -22.62
N SER A 164 -13.84 18.95 -23.81
CA SER A 164 -14.67 18.63 -24.97
C SER A 164 -15.15 17.18 -24.83
N VAL A 165 -16.37 17.04 -24.32
CA VAL A 165 -17.10 15.77 -24.28
C VAL A 165 -17.47 15.38 -25.73
N ARG A 166 -16.79 14.38 -26.30
CA ARG A 166 -17.36 13.57 -27.39
C ARG A 166 -17.90 12.29 -26.81
N GLN A 167 -19.21 12.26 -26.61
CA GLN A 167 -19.98 11.04 -26.39
C GLN A 167 -20.09 10.25 -27.70
N GLY A 168 -20.05 8.93 -27.59
CA GLY A 168 -20.68 8.04 -28.57
C GLY A 168 -19.76 6.99 -29.16
N TRP A 169 -19.58 5.87 -28.45
CA TRP A 169 -19.72 4.52 -29.02
C TRP A 169 -19.68 3.44 -27.91
N ALA A 170 -20.87 3.05 -27.46
CA ALA A 170 -21.23 1.67 -27.16
C ALA A 170 -22.38 1.39 -28.16
N THR A 171 -22.43 0.31 -28.94
CA THR A 171 -22.54 -1.10 -28.55
C THR A 171 -22.44 -1.95 -29.83
N SER A 172 -21.79 -3.12 -29.77
CA SER A 172 -22.34 -4.42 -30.24
C SER A 172 -21.25 -5.49 -30.22
N TYR A 173 -21.42 -6.46 -29.33
CA TYR A 173 -20.86 -7.81 -29.45
C TYR A 173 -22.00 -8.75 -29.09
N ASP A 174 -22.30 -9.68 -30.00
CA ASP A 174 -23.01 -10.96 -29.85
C ASP A 174 -23.68 -11.30 -31.21
N ILE A 175 -23.62 -12.49 -31.83
CA ILE A 175 -23.16 -13.85 -31.51
C ILE A 175 -22.88 -14.53 -32.87
N GLY A 176 -21.84 -15.37 -32.95
CA GLY A 176 -21.49 -16.16 -34.14
C GLY A 176 -22.43 -17.35 -34.42
N PRO A 177 -22.39 -17.94 -35.62
CA PRO A 177 -23.30 -19.02 -36.01
C PRO A 177 -22.89 -20.38 -35.42
N ALA A 178 -23.86 -21.11 -34.89
CA ALA A 178 -23.72 -22.51 -34.48
C ALA A 178 -23.63 -23.43 -35.70
N SER A 179 -22.58 -24.26 -35.73
CA SER A 179 -22.44 -25.43 -36.61
C SER A 179 -22.90 -26.70 -35.89
N GLY A 180 -23.57 -27.60 -36.64
CA GLY A 180 -23.99 -28.95 -36.24
C GLY A 180 -25.20 -29.34 -37.08
N VAL A 181 -25.05 -29.93 -38.28
CA VAL A 181 -24.79 -31.36 -38.57
C VAL A 181 -25.74 -32.31 -37.82
N GLU A 182 -26.77 -32.79 -38.52
CA GLU A 182 -27.22 -34.18 -38.39
C GLU A 182 -27.89 -34.64 -39.71
N GLN A 183 -27.37 -35.74 -40.25
CA GLN A 183 -27.94 -36.54 -41.34
C GLN A 183 -29.09 -37.39 -40.80
N ALA A 184 -30.10 -37.70 -41.62
CA ALA A 184 -30.45 -39.08 -41.99
C ALA A 184 -31.76 -39.16 -42.81
N ALA A 185 -31.65 -39.97 -43.88
CA ALA A 185 -32.65 -40.76 -44.63
C ALA A 185 -33.86 -40.05 -45.26
#